data_AF-A0A371K8I8-F1
#
_entry.id   AF-A0A371K8I8-F1
#
_cell.length_a   1.000
_cell.length_b   1.000
_cell.length_c   1.000
_cell.angle_alpha   90.00
_cell.angle_beta   90.00
_cell.angle_gamma   90.00
#
_symmetry.space_group_name_H-M   'P 1'
#
loop_
_entity.id
_entity.type
_entity.pdbx_description
1 polymer ?
#
loop_
_entity_poly.entity_id
_entity_poly.type
_entity_poly.pdbx_seq_one_letter_code
_entity_poly.pdbx_strand_id
1 'polypeptide(L)' 'METDGGRDQDGPLKVIESGTAYYYEDADESVRHEGRIEIYAHYIRLCGGPTTTWVPREQVQQVMEI' A
#
# COMPACT_ATOMS: atom_id res chain seq x y z
N MET A 1 -21.23 13.14 8.44
CA MET A 1 -20.69 11.77 8.44
C MET A 1 -20.69 11.33 6.99
N GLU A 2 -19.61 11.63 6.28
CA GLU A 2 -19.47 11.28 4.87
C GLU A 2 -19.01 9.82 4.81
N THR A 3 -19.86 8.96 4.28
CA THR A 3 -19.52 7.57 4.01
C THR A 3 -18.52 7.55 2.85
N ASP A 4 -17.27 7.17 3.12
CA ASP A 4 -16.21 6.84 2.15
C ASP A 4 -16.62 5.58 1.35
N GLY A 5 -17.73 5.69 0.62
CA GLY A 5 -18.47 4.59 0.00
C GLY A 5 -17.97 4.23 -1.39
N GLY A 6 -16.66 4.05 -1.57
CA GLY A 6 -16.12 3.74 -2.90
C GLY A 6 -14.70 3.19 -2.97
N ARG A 7 -14.10 2.74 -1.86
CA ARG A 7 -12.73 2.21 -1.86
C ARG A 7 -12.76 0.73 -1.47
N ASP A 8 -12.79 -0.12 -2.50
CA ASP A 8 -12.75 -1.60 -2.46
C ASP A 8 -13.60 -2.27 -1.35
N GLN A 9 -14.88 -2.56 -1.66
CA GLN A 9 -15.75 -3.35 -0.79
C GLN A 9 -15.35 -4.84 -0.69
N ASP A 10 -14.40 -5.30 -1.52
CA ASP A 10 -13.98 -6.70 -1.63
C ASP A 10 -12.77 -7.07 -0.75
N GLY A 11 -12.24 -6.12 0.03
CA GLY A 11 -11.06 -6.34 0.87
C GLY A 11 -9.76 -6.55 0.06
N PRO A 12 -8.64 -6.86 0.73
CA PRO A 12 -7.36 -6.99 0.05
C PRO A 12 -7.29 -8.27 -0.79
N LEU A 13 -6.81 -8.14 -2.02
CA LEU A 13 -6.47 -9.24 -2.93
C LEU A 13 -5.36 -10.14 -2.36
N LYS A 14 -4.40 -9.54 -1.66
CA LYS A 14 -3.33 -10.26 -0.95
C LYS A 14 -2.91 -9.46 0.29
N VAL A 15 -2.56 -10.18 1.34
CA VAL A 15 -1.90 -9.60 2.52
C VAL A 15 -0.51 -10.21 2.65
N ILE A 16 0.49 -9.36 2.84
CA ILE A 16 1.88 -9.73 3.14
C ILE A 16 2.13 -9.27 4.57
N GLU A 17 2.28 -10.21 5.51
CA GLU A 17 2.44 -9.88 6.94
C GLU A 17 3.80 -9.24 7.25
N SER A 18 4.84 -9.60 6.49
CA SER A 18 6.18 -9.02 6.58
C SER A 18 6.75 -8.85 5.16
N GLY A 19 6.76 -7.61 4.66
CA GLY A 19 7.21 -7.30 3.32
C GLY A 19 7.92 -5.97 3.23
N THR A 20 8.48 -5.71 2.05
CA THR A 20 9.05 -4.42 1.67
C THR A 20 8.31 -3.88 0.45
N ALA A 21 7.87 -2.62 0.48
CA ALA A 21 7.33 -1.91 -0.67
C ALA A 21 8.24 -0.73 -1.05
N TYR A 22 8.48 -0.56 -2.34
CA TYR A 22 9.12 0.60 -2.93
C TYR A 22 8.10 1.38 -3.75
N TYR A 23 7.94 2.67 -3.49
CA TYR A 23 6.93 3.52 -4.14
C TYR A 23 7.40 4.97 -4.29
N TYR A 24 6.78 5.73 -5.19
CA TYR A 24 7.15 7.11 -5.47
C TYR A 24 6.17 8.10 -4.83
N GLU A 25 6.68 9.06 -4.04
CA GLU A 25 5.93 10.19 -3.49
C GLU A 25 6.34 11.48 -4.21
N ASP A 26 5.90 11.62 -5.46
CA ASP A 26 6.14 12.82 -6.30
C ASP A 26 7.63 13.19 -6.51
N ALA A 27 8.53 12.21 -6.36
CA ALA A 27 9.98 12.35 -6.53
C ALA A 27 10.54 11.29 -7.50
N ASP A 28 11.72 11.55 -8.06
CA ASP A 28 12.44 10.59 -8.91
C ASP A 28 12.98 9.37 -8.12
N GLU A 29 13.11 9.47 -6.79
CA GLU A 29 13.60 8.40 -5.93
C GLU A 29 12.44 7.69 -5.21
N SER A 30 12.50 6.35 -5.18
CA SER A 30 11.52 5.53 -4.50
C SER A 30 11.72 5.52 -2.98
N VAL A 31 10.65 5.67 -2.23
CA VAL A 31 10.57 5.50 -0.78
C VAL A 31 10.40 4.02 -0.44
N ARG A 32 11.09 3.56 0.62
CA ARG A 32 11.01 2.18 1.12
C ARG A 32 10.13 2.11 2.37
N HIS A 33 9.12 1.25 2.34
CA HIS A 33 8.34 0.85 3.51
C HIS A 33 8.60 -0.61 3.87
N GLU A 34 8.77 -0.90 5.16
CA GLU A 34 8.85 -2.25 5.70
C GLU A 34 7.69 -2.52 6.66
N GLY A 35 7.10 -3.70 6.56
CA GLY A 35 6.04 -4.14 7.46
C GLY A 35 4.92 -4.87 6.73
N ARG A 36 3.73 -4.86 7.34
CA ARG A 36 2.54 -5.49 6.76
C ARG A 36 2.07 -4.67 5.55
N ILE A 37 1.77 -5.33 4.45
CA ILE A 37 1.32 -4.68 3.21
C ILE A 37 0.06 -5.38 2.72
N GLU A 38 -1.03 -4.64 2.56
CA GLU A 38 -2.26 -5.15 1.97
C GLU A 38 -2.35 -4.66 0.52
N ILE A 39 -2.59 -5.56 -0.43
CA ILE A 39 -2.68 -5.26 -1.86
C ILE A 39 -4.15 -5.27 -2.26
N TYR A 40 -4.62 -4.17 -2.83
CA TYR A 40 -5.97 -4.00 -3.38
C TYR A 40 -5.90 -3.89 -4.91
N ALA A 41 -7.04 -3.78 -5.58
CA ALA A 41 -7.07 -3.70 -7.04
C ALA A 41 -6.25 -2.52 -7.59
N HIS A 42 -6.42 -1.34 -6.97
CA HIS A 42 -5.83 -0.08 -7.44
C HIS A 42 -4.82 0.54 -6.47
N TYR A 43 -4.75 0.03 -5.24
CA TYR A 43 -3.88 0.58 -4.19
C TYR A 43 -3.13 -0.52 -3.46
N ILE A 44 -2.04 -0.16 -2.79
CA ILE A 44 -1.52 -0.90 -1.66
C ILE A 44 -1.71 -0.09 -0.39
N ARG A 45 -1.87 -0.79 0.73
CA ARG A 45 -1.95 -0.20 2.06
C ARG A 45 -0.71 -0.60 2.82
N LEU A 46 0.09 0.39 3.20
CA LEU A 46 1.30 0.24 3.99
C LEU A 46 0.92 0.27 5.47
N CYS A 47 1.02 -0.89 6.12
CA CYS A 47 0.67 -1.11 7.51
C CYS A 47 1.95 -1.30 8.35
N GLY A 48 1.92 -0.88 9.62
CA GLY A 48 3.03 -1.09 10.56
C GLY A 48 3.75 0.18 11.05
N GLY A 49 3.41 1.35 10.52
CA GLY A 49 3.82 2.66 11.05
C GLY A 49 2.77 3.31 11.96
N PRO A 50 3.06 4.49 12.54
CA PRO A 50 2.07 5.28 13.29
C PRO A 50 0.90 5.75 12.42
N THR A 51 1.10 5.78 11.10
CA THR A 51 0.09 6.09 10.10
C THR A 51 -0.04 4.94 9.11
N THR A 52 -1.26 4.70 8.66
CA THR A 52 -1.51 3.82 7.52
C THR A 52 -1.54 4.65 6.25
N THR A 53 -0.70 4.29 5.27
CA THR A 53 -0.60 5.02 4.01
C THR A 53 -1.20 4.20 2.88
N TRP A 54 -1.99 4.83 2.02
CA TRP A 54 -2.53 4.25 0.81
C TRP A 54 -1.74 4.75 -0.39
N VAL A 55 -1.18 3.84 -1.17
CA VAL A 55 -0.33 4.14 -2.31
C VAL A 55 -0.98 3.58 -3.58
N PRO A 56 -1.25 4.42 -4.60
CA PRO A 56 -1.71 3.95 -5.90
C PRO A 56 -0.76 2.90 -6.49
N ARG A 57 -1.27 1.80 -7.06
CA ARG A 57 -0.41 0.76 -7.64
C ARG A 57 0.46 1.26 -8.78
N GLU A 58 0.04 2.30 -9.49
CA GLU A 58 0.84 2.97 -10.52
C GLU A 58 2.10 3.66 -9.96
N GLN A 59 2.08 4.04 -8.67
CA GLN A 59 3.22 4.62 -7.97
C GLN A 59 4.10 3.56 -7.29
N VAL A 60 3.69 2.29 -7.32
CA VAL A 60 4.44 1.19 -6.70
C VAL A 60 5.45 0.63 -7.70
N GLN A 61 6.72 0.74 -7.35
CA GLN A 61 7.80 0.15 -8.12
C GLN A 61 7.87 -1.37 -7.90
N GLN A 62 7.86 -1.79 -6.63
CA GLN A 62 8.02 -3.20 -6.26
C GLN A 62 7.43 -3.50 -4.89
N VAL A 63 6.90 -4.71 -4.73
CA VAL A 63 6.53 -5.28 -3.42
C VAL A 63 7.19 -6.65 -3.29
N MET A 64 7.84 -6.91 -2.16
CA MET A 64 8.51 -8.17 -1.83
C MET A 64 7.99 -8.73 -0.51
N GLU A 65 7.93 -10.05 -0.43
CA GLU A 65 7.70 -10.82 0.81
C GLU A 65 9.06 -11.22 1.38
N ILE A 66 9.20 -11.18 2.72
CA ILE A 66 10.44 -11.53 3.44
C ILE A 66 10.30 -12.90 4.09
#